data_AF-A0A1V2JU04-F1
#
_entry.id   AF-A0A1V2JU04-F1
#
_cell.length_a   1.000
_cell.length_b   1.000
_cell.length_c   1.000
_cell.angle_alpha   90.00
_cell.angle_beta   90.00
_cell.angle_gamma   90.00
#
_symmetry.space_group_name_H-M   'P 1'
#
loop_
_entity.id
_entity.type
_entity.pdbx_description
1 polymer ?
#
loop_
_entity_poly.entity_id
_entity_poly.type
_entity_poly.pdbx_seq_one_letter_code
_entity_poly.pdbx_strand_id
1 'polypeptide(L)'
;MANLAWLESLKESFVSTGLDYEDLYELIEASMARGRINFPALIYNASRGFGFSVSEGFFYSLDQDWDIPEDFNEVSFFLGEVETSSIPVPDYVSLMKVAADVYSAFFPDDRGSVLRSAERLEERYSKKSPV
;
A
#
# COMPACT_ATOMS: atom_id res chain seq x y z
N MET A 1 -7.31 15.94 12.80
CA MET A 1 -6.57 15.35 13.93
C MET A 1 -6.43 13.84 13.79
N ALA A 2 -7.52 13.09 13.57
CA ALA A 2 -7.46 11.63 13.40
C ALA A 2 -6.50 11.15 12.28
N ASN A 3 -6.46 11.81 11.12
CA ASN A 3 -5.54 11.42 10.04
C ASN A 3 -4.06 11.53 10.42
N LEU A 4 -3.67 12.56 11.17
CA LEU A 4 -2.29 12.75 11.60
C LEU A 4 -1.90 11.68 12.63
N ALA A 5 -2.75 11.47 13.64
CA ALA A 5 -2.52 10.44 14.65
C ALA A 5 -2.49 9.02 14.05
N TRP A 6 -3.31 8.77 13.02
CA TRP A 6 -3.27 7.53 12.26
C TRP A 6 -1.93 7.36 11.52
N LEU A 7 -1.44 8.38 10.82
CA LEU A 7 -0.15 8.32 10.11
C LEU A 7 1.05 8.15 11.05
N GLU A 8 1.01 8.76 12.24
CA GLU A 8 2.02 8.55 13.28
C GLU A 8 2.00 7.10 13.78
N SER A 9 0.82 6.58 14.15
CA SER A 9 0.65 5.20 14.59
C SER A 9 1.00 4.18 13.49
N LEU A 10 0.73 4.50 12.23
CA LEU A 10 1.11 3.68 11.09
C LEU A 10 2.63 3.56 10.97
N LYS A 11 3.35 4.69 11.10
CA LYS A 11 4.81 4.71 11.06
C LYS A 11 5.41 3.85 12.16
N GLU A 12 4.92 3.99 13.39
CA GLU A 12 5.36 3.17 14.52
C GLU A 12 5.10 1.68 14.29
N SER A 13 3.93 1.35 13.74
CA SER A 13 3.57 -0.04 13.41
C SER A 13 4.48 -0.61 12.32
N PHE A 14 4.81 0.17 11.29
CA PHE A 14 5.74 -0.24 10.24
C PHE A 14 7.16 -0.47 10.77
N VAL A 15 7.69 0.44 11.60
CA VAL A 15 8.99 0.26 12.29
C VAL A 15 9.05 -1.08 13.03
N SER A 16 7.95 -1.48 13.67
CA SER A 16 7.90 -2.73 14.43
C SER A 16 7.93 -4.01 13.58
N THR A 17 7.66 -3.91 12.27
CA THR A 17 7.69 -5.07 11.35
C THR A 17 9.11 -5.48 10.97
N GLY A 18 10.07 -4.54 10.98
CA GLY A 18 11.43 -4.76 10.49
C GLY A 18 11.55 -4.94 8.97
N LEU A 19 10.47 -4.67 8.22
CA LEU A 19 10.46 -4.66 6.75
C LEU A 19 10.90 -3.30 6.21
N ASP A 20 11.32 -3.24 4.95
CA ASP A 20 11.55 -1.97 4.24
C ASP A 20 10.19 -1.33 3.92
N TYR A 21 9.91 -0.16 4.50
CA TYR A 21 8.58 0.45 4.46
C TYR A 21 8.57 1.93 4.08
N GLU A 22 9.74 2.58 4.07
CA GLU A 22 9.89 4.03 4.05
C GLU A 22 9.20 4.65 2.83
N ASP A 23 9.46 4.11 1.64
CA ASP A 23 8.90 4.64 0.39
C ASP A 23 7.37 4.42 0.30
N LEU A 24 6.89 3.26 0.79
CA LEU A 24 5.45 3.00 0.89
C LEU A 24 4.78 3.98 1.85
N TYR A 25 5.39 4.21 3.01
CA TYR A 25 4.90 5.16 4.00
C TYR A 25 4.86 6.57 3.43
N GLU A 26 5.93 7.01 2.75
CA GLU A 26 6.02 8.34 2.16
C GLU A 26 4.93 8.55 1.11
N LEU A 27 4.66 7.55 0.26
CA LEU A 27 3.58 7.63 -0.73
C LEU A 27 2.19 7.68 -0.07
N ILE A 28 1.95 6.87 0.96
CA ILE A 28 0.70 6.92 1.72
C ILE A 28 0.54 8.30 2.37
N GLU A 29 1.54 8.79 3.10
CA GLU A 29 1.52 10.10 3.76
C GLU A 29 1.27 11.23 2.75
N ALA A 30 2.04 11.26 1.66
CA ALA A 30 1.92 12.29 0.63
C ALA A 30 0.56 12.26 -0.09
N SER A 31 0.01 11.07 -0.32
CA SER A 31 -1.30 10.90 -0.96
C SER A 31 -2.43 11.50 -0.10
N MET A 32 -2.36 11.32 1.22
CA MET A 32 -3.32 11.83 2.19
C MET A 32 -3.15 13.33 2.40
N ALA A 33 -1.91 13.81 2.54
CA ALA A 33 -1.58 15.22 2.74
C ALA A 33 -2.02 16.09 1.55
N ARG A 34 -1.89 15.57 0.31
CA ARG A 34 -2.33 16.24 -0.91
C ARG A 34 -3.80 16.00 -1.25
N GLY A 35 -4.52 15.20 -0.46
CA GLY A 35 -5.94 14.87 -0.67
C GLY A 35 -6.21 14.19 -2.02
N ARG A 36 -5.23 13.45 -2.57
CA ARG A 36 -5.36 12.80 -3.88
C ARG A 36 -6.23 11.54 -3.82
N ILE A 37 -6.18 10.85 -2.69
CA ILE A 37 -6.96 9.65 -2.40
C ILE A 37 -7.17 9.56 -0.89
N ASN A 38 -8.16 8.78 -0.45
CA ASN A 38 -8.29 8.35 0.93
C ASN A 38 -7.84 6.90 1.08
N PHE A 39 -7.49 6.49 2.30
CA PHE A 39 -6.92 5.15 2.51
C PHE A 39 -7.87 4.01 2.09
N PRO A 40 -9.20 4.07 2.35
CA PRO A 40 -10.13 3.05 1.87
C PRO A 40 -10.10 2.87 0.34
N ALA A 41 -10.04 3.96 -0.42
CA ALA A 41 -9.93 3.88 -1.88
C ALA A 41 -8.55 3.36 -2.33
N LEU A 42 -7.48 3.74 -1.64
CA LEU A 42 -6.12 3.27 -1.92
C LEU A 42 -6.03 1.75 -1.76
N ILE A 43 -6.45 1.21 -0.63
CA ILE A 43 -6.40 -0.25 -0.40
C ILE A 43 -7.39 -1.01 -1.29
N TYR A 44 -8.53 -0.41 -1.64
CA TYR A 44 -9.46 -0.99 -2.60
C TYR A 44 -8.82 -1.13 -3.99
N ASN A 45 -8.12 -0.11 -4.49
CA ASN A 45 -7.39 -0.18 -5.75
C ASN A 45 -6.24 -1.19 -5.69
N ALA A 46 -5.48 -1.19 -4.61
CA ALA A 46 -4.42 -2.18 -4.37
C ALA A 46 -4.96 -3.62 -4.40
N SER A 47 -6.12 -3.87 -3.78
CA SER A 47 -6.78 -5.20 -3.78
C SER A 47 -7.17 -5.69 -5.18
N ARG A 48 -7.27 -4.76 -6.15
CA ARG A 48 -7.57 -5.04 -7.55
C ARG A 48 -6.30 -5.16 -8.40
N GLY A 49 -5.13 -4.96 -7.84
CA GLY A 49 -3.84 -5.01 -8.54
C GLY A 49 -3.42 -3.68 -9.16
N PHE A 50 -4.03 -2.56 -8.77
CA PHE A 50 -3.62 -1.22 -9.23
C PHE A 50 -2.82 -0.51 -8.14
N GLY A 51 -1.65 -0.02 -8.51
CA GLY A 51 -0.85 0.88 -7.72
C GLY A 51 -1.45 2.27 -7.62
N PHE A 52 -0.65 3.24 -7.20
CA PHE A 52 -1.11 4.60 -7.02
C PHE A 52 -0.01 5.62 -7.34
N SER A 53 -0.41 6.72 -7.99
CA SER A 53 0.44 7.86 -8.29
C SER A 53 -0.05 9.11 -7.57
N VAL A 54 0.82 9.69 -6.75
CA VAL A 54 0.61 10.99 -6.09
C VAL A 54 0.83 12.13 -7.09
N SER A 55 1.83 11.97 -7.95
CA SER A 55 2.20 12.83 -9.08
C SER A 55 3.14 12.07 -10.03
N GLU A 56 3.47 12.67 -11.17
CA GLU A 56 4.53 12.16 -12.04
C GLU A 56 5.82 11.92 -11.26
N GLY A 57 6.46 10.78 -11.49
CA GLY A 57 7.64 10.34 -10.74
C GLY A 57 7.39 9.98 -9.27
N PHE A 58 6.15 10.04 -8.76
CA PHE A 58 5.85 9.76 -7.37
C PHE A 58 4.75 8.72 -7.21
N PHE A 59 5.12 7.45 -7.35
CA PHE A 59 4.16 6.35 -7.46
C PHE A 59 4.77 4.99 -7.12
N TYR A 60 3.89 4.00 -6.99
CA TYR A 60 4.22 2.58 -7.07
C TYR A 60 3.27 1.90 -8.05
N SER A 61 3.71 0.79 -8.63
CA SER A 61 2.91 0.00 -9.56
C SER A 61 2.63 -1.39 -9.00
N LEU A 62 1.51 -1.97 -9.40
CA LEU A 62 1.12 -3.34 -9.10
C LEU A 62 0.87 -4.10 -10.41
N ASP A 63 0.51 -5.38 -10.33
CA ASP A 63 0.47 -6.27 -11.47
C ASP A 63 -0.49 -5.84 -12.60
N GLN A 64 -1.56 -5.09 -12.33
CA GLN A 64 -2.45 -4.58 -13.38
C GLN A 64 -1.94 -3.31 -14.07
N ASP A 65 -0.88 -2.68 -13.55
CA ASP A 65 -0.24 -1.53 -14.18
C ASP A 65 0.82 -1.96 -15.21
N TRP A 66 1.18 -3.25 -15.25
CA TRP A 66 2.19 -3.83 -16.13
C TRP A 66 1.55 -4.31 -17.45
N ASP A 67 2.28 -4.17 -18.55
CA ASP A 67 1.85 -4.71 -19.86
C ASP A 67 1.65 -6.23 -19.82
N ILE A 68 2.46 -6.93 -19.03
CA ILE A 68 2.39 -8.38 -18.79
C ILE A 68 2.28 -8.61 -17.27
N PRO A 69 1.05 -8.73 -16.73
CA PRO A 69 0.82 -8.92 -15.29
C PRO A 69 1.48 -10.17 -14.70
N GLU A 70 1.79 -11.17 -15.53
CA GLU A 70 2.46 -12.41 -15.15
C GLU A 70 3.93 -12.20 -14.75
N ASP A 71 4.58 -11.16 -15.29
CA ASP A 71 5.99 -10.86 -15.02
C ASP A 71 6.19 -10.10 -13.70
N PHE A 72 5.10 -9.63 -13.08
CA PHE A 72 5.12 -8.92 -11.80
C PHE A 72 5.57 -9.82 -10.65
N ASN A 73 6.70 -9.48 -10.03
CA ASN A 73 7.35 -10.24 -8.96
C ASN A 73 7.75 -9.40 -7.72
N GLU A 74 7.75 -8.07 -7.82
CA GLU A 74 8.07 -7.13 -6.74
C GLU A 74 7.32 -5.81 -6.90
N VAL A 75 7.22 -5.03 -5.82
CA VAL A 75 6.63 -3.68 -5.84
C VAL A 75 7.75 -2.66 -5.87
N SER A 76 7.92 -2.01 -7.03
CA SER A 76 8.87 -0.90 -7.18
C SER A 76 8.25 0.44 -6.82
N PHE A 77 9.01 1.24 -6.10
CA PHE A 77 8.67 2.58 -5.66
C PHE A 77 9.52 3.62 -6.41
N PHE A 78 8.87 4.72 -6.78
CA PHE A 78 9.48 5.83 -7.48
C PHE A 78 9.19 7.09 -6.68
N LEU A 79 10.23 7.70 -6.10
CA LEU A 79 10.19 9.01 -5.46
C LEU A 79 11.11 9.99 -6.20
N GLY A 80 10.66 10.44 -7.38
CA GLY A 80 11.39 11.29 -8.31
C GLY A 80 11.46 10.68 -9.72
N GLU A 81 12.51 11.01 -10.47
CA GLU A 81 12.67 10.51 -11.85
C GLU A 81 13.23 9.08 -11.93
N VAL A 82 13.56 8.46 -10.80
CA VAL A 82 14.21 7.14 -10.72
C VAL A 82 13.52 6.25 -9.70
N GLU A 83 13.64 4.94 -9.90
CA GLU A 83 13.29 3.94 -8.89
C GLU A 83 14.17 4.15 -7.66
N THR A 84 13.54 4.18 -6.48
CA THR A 84 14.22 4.41 -5.20
C THR A 84 14.44 3.11 -4.45
N SER A 85 13.43 2.24 -4.45
CA SER A 85 13.49 0.92 -3.85
C SER A 85 12.46 -0.02 -4.48
N SER A 86 12.64 -1.32 -4.23
CA SER A 86 11.62 -2.34 -4.47
C SER A 86 11.49 -3.22 -3.24
N ILE A 87 10.30 -3.79 -3.01
CA ILE A 87 10.06 -4.77 -1.96
C ILE A 87 9.38 -6.02 -2.51
N PRO A 88 9.63 -7.20 -1.92
CA PRO A 88 8.90 -8.42 -2.26
C PRO A 88 7.38 -8.23 -2.09
N VAL A 89 6.59 -8.81 -2.99
CA VAL A 89 5.12 -8.76 -2.92
C VAL A 89 4.57 -9.24 -1.57
N PRO A 90 5.08 -10.31 -0.92
CA PRO A 90 4.62 -10.71 0.41
C PRO A 90 4.84 -9.65 1.49
N ASP A 91 5.93 -8.89 1.40
CA ASP A 91 6.27 -7.83 2.35
C ASP A 91 5.33 -6.64 2.16
N TYR A 92 5.09 -6.24 0.90
CA TYR A 92 4.08 -5.24 0.56
C TYR A 92 2.69 -5.61 1.10
N VAL A 93 2.24 -6.85 0.89
CA VAL A 93 0.94 -7.33 1.39
C VAL A 93 0.89 -7.26 2.92
N SER A 94 1.98 -7.66 3.60
CA SER A 94 2.08 -7.62 5.06
C SER A 94 1.98 -6.18 5.58
N LEU A 95 2.69 -5.24 4.97
CA LEU A 95 2.63 -3.81 5.31
C LEU A 95 1.23 -3.24 5.06
N MET A 96 0.59 -3.55 3.94
CA MET A 96 -0.76 -3.07 3.63
C MET A 96 -1.82 -3.62 4.60
N LYS A 97 -1.66 -4.85 5.10
CA LYS A 97 -2.52 -5.41 6.15
C LYS A 97 -2.33 -4.67 7.48
N VAL A 98 -1.09 -4.40 7.88
CA VAL A 98 -0.79 -3.56 9.05
C VAL A 98 -1.44 -2.17 8.90
N ALA A 99 -1.33 -1.56 7.71
CA ALA A 99 -1.95 -0.28 7.43
C ALA A 99 -3.49 -0.32 7.55
N ALA A 100 -4.10 -1.41 7.09
CA ALA A 100 -5.55 -1.66 7.20
C ALA A 100 -6.02 -1.80 8.64
N ASP A 101 -5.28 -2.56 9.45
CA ASP A 101 -5.58 -2.77 10.87
C ASP A 101 -5.46 -1.47 11.66
N VAL A 102 -4.36 -0.74 11.45
CA VAL A 102 -4.12 0.55 12.11
C VAL A 102 -5.19 1.56 11.69
N TYR A 103 -5.48 1.71 10.38
CA TYR A 103 -6.55 2.60 9.92
C TYR A 103 -7.91 2.25 10.55
N SER A 104 -8.26 0.96 10.59
CA SER A 104 -9.54 0.49 11.12
C SER A 104 -9.73 0.75 12.62
N ALA A 105 -8.64 0.93 13.38
CA ALA A 105 -8.70 1.32 14.78
C ALA A 105 -9.08 2.80 14.97
N PHE A 106 -8.67 3.68 14.04
CA PHE A 106 -8.97 5.11 14.08
C PHE A 106 -10.29 5.46 13.38
N PHE A 107 -10.71 4.67 12.39
CA PHE A 107 -11.90 4.92 11.56
C PHE A 107 -12.84 3.71 11.57
N PRO A 108 -13.60 3.49 12.67
CA PRO A 108 -14.41 2.28 12.85
C PRO A 108 -15.55 2.14 11.82
N ASP A 109 -16.06 3.25 11.28
CA ASP A 109 -17.12 3.25 10.27
C ASP A 109 -16.66 2.61 8.95
N ASP A 110 -15.38 2.76 8.61
CA ASP A 110 -14.78 2.22 7.38
C ASP A 110 -14.21 0.81 7.55
N ARG A 111 -14.01 0.37 8.80
CA ARG A 111 -13.30 -0.88 9.19
C ARG A 111 -13.69 -2.08 8.34
N GLY A 112 -15.00 -2.33 8.20
CA GLY A 112 -15.47 -3.50 7.46
C GLY A 112 -15.05 -3.48 5.99
N SER A 113 -15.02 -2.31 5.36
CA SER A 113 -14.62 -2.17 3.95
C SER A 113 -13.11 -2.27 3.75
N VAL A 114 -12.35 -1.68 4.67
CA VAL A 114 -10.88 -1.66 4.67
C VAL A 114 -10.32 -3.05 4.90
N LEU A 115 -10.76 -3.75 5.95
CA LEU A 115 -10.29 -5.11 6.25
C LEU A 115 -10.64 -6.10 5.13
N ARG A 116 -11.84 -6.02 4.55
CA ARG A 116 -12.20 -6.84 3.38
C ARG A 116 -11.33 -6.55 2.17
N SER A 117 -10.88 -5.31 1.98
CA SER A 117 -9.97 -4.97 0.89
C SER A 117 -8.56 -5.53 1.14
N ALA A 118 -8.11 -5.53 2.39
CA ALA A 118 -6.85 -6.16 2.80
C ALA A 118 -6.87 -7.69 2.60
N GLU A 119 -7.98 -8.35 2.95
CA GLU A 119 -8.18 -9.80 2.70
C GLU A 119 -8.10 -10.10 1.19
N ARG A 120 -8.79 -9.31 0.36
CA ARG A 120 -8.76 -9.48 -1.11
C ARG A 120 -7.37 -9.23 -1.70
N LEU A 121 -6.63 -8.27 -1.14
CA LEU A 121 -5.24 -8.02 -1.51
C LEU A 121 -4.37 -9.25 -1.23
N GLU A 122 -4.48 -9.83 -0.04
CA GLU A 122 -3.77 -11.05 0.33
C GLU A 122 -4.16 -12.23 -0.57
N GLU A 123 -5.46 -12.45 -0.81
CA GLU A 123 -5.95 -13.52 -1.68
C GLU A 123 -5.41 -13.42 -3.11
N ARG A 124 -5.27 -12.19 -3.63
CA ARG A 124 -4.74 -11.94 -4.98
C ARG A 124 -3.30 -12.43 -5.09
N TYR A 125 -2.46 -12.07 -4.13
CA TYR A 125 -1.03 -12.33 -4.19
C TYR A 125 -0.59 -13.64 -3.53
N SER A 126 -1.45 -14.27 -2.73
CA SER A 126 -1.22 -15.61 -2.18
C SER A 126 -1.34 -16.73 -3.21
N LYS A 127 -2.07 -16.49 -4.32
CA LYS A 127 -2.32 -17.49 -5.37
C LYS A 127 -1.25 -17.56 -6.46
N LYS A 128 -0.32 -16.59 -6.51
CA LYS A 128 0.86 -16.65 -7.37
C LYS A 128 1.93 -17.53 -6.68
N SER A 129 1.72 -18.85 -6.67
CA SER A 129 2.83 -19.78 -6.49
C SER A 129 3.78 -19.65 -7.69
N PRO A 130 5.10 -19.70 -7.50
CA PRO A 130 6.04 -19.73 -8.61
C PRO A 130 5.80 -21.01 -9.42
N VAL A 131 5.71 -20.88 -10.74
CA VAL A 131 5.85 -22.01 -11.67
C VAL A 131 7.32 -22.32 -11.83
#